data_AF-A0A966FWR3-F1
#
_entry.id   AF-A0A966FWR3-F1
#
_cell.length_a   1.000
_cell.length_b   1.000
_cell.length_c   1.000
_cell.angle_alpha   90.00
_cell.angle_beta   90.00
_cell.angle_gamma   90.00
#
_symmetry.space_group_name_H-M   'P 1'
#
loop_
_entity.id
_entity.type
_entity.pdbx_description
1 polymer ?
#
loop_
_entity_poly.entity_id
_entity_poly.type
_entity_poly.pdbx_seq_one_letter_code
_entity_poly.pdbx_strand_id
1 'polypeptide(L)'
;MPTIKLRSQIGRDGILHLDIPSDFKETEVNVTVTVEAVQEVSEDLASRKEERKPRYNAWGNPVVEQSITQAISGMRRLQKTVALPKSEIRAMREEGRRF
;
A
#
# COMPACT_ATOMS: atom_id res chain seq x y z
N MET A 1 36.00 -25.20 13.20
CA MET A 1 34.59 -25.58 13.39
C MET A 1 33.94 -25.61 12.01
N PRO A 2 33.22 -26.68 11.64
CA PRO A 2 32.50 -26.73 10.37
C PRO A 2 31.31 -25.76 10.41
N THR A 3 31.19 -24.90 9.40
CA THR A 3 30.09 -23.94 9.29
C THR A 3 29.10 -24.42 8.25
N ILE A 4 27.87 -24.71 8.66
CA ILE A 4 26.79 -25.12 7.76
C ILE A 4 25.86 -23.93 7.55
N LYS A 5 25.68 -23.49 6.31
CA LYS A 5 24.73 -22.42 5.95
C LYS A 5 23.39 -23.05 5.58
N LEU A 6 22.43 -22.98 6.49
CA LEU A 6 21.04 -23.37 6.24
C LEU A 6 20.29 -22.18 5.63
N ARG A 7 19.80 -22.33 4.40
CA ARG A 7 18.99 -21.32 3.72
C ARG A 7 17.53 -21.76 3.78
N SER A 8 16.81 -21.28 4.78
CA SER A 8 15.39 -21.54 4.98
C SER A 8 14.62 -20.22 4.93
N GLN A 9 13.44 -20.24 4.32
CA GLN A 9 12.56 -19.07 4.24
C GLN A 9 11.54 -19.13 5.39
N ILE A 10 11.22 -17.97 5.95
CA ILE A 10 10.16 -17.86 6.95
C ILE A 10 8.83 -18.22 6.27
N GLY A 11 8.09 -19.15 6.87
CA GLY A 11 6.79 -19.57 6.37
C GLY A 11 5.76 -18.44 6.37
N ARG A 12 4.62 -18.63 5.69
CA ARG A 12 3.52 -17.65 5.66
C ARG A 12 2.90 -17.40 7.05
N ASP A 13 3.14 -18.30 7.97
CA ASP A 13 2.79 -18.26 9.39
C ASP A 13 3.80 -17.47 10.25
N GLY A 14 4.92 -17.03 9.67
CA GLY A 14 5.95 -16.28 10.36
C GLY A 14 6.97 -17.16 11.12
N ILE A 15 6.96 -18.47 10.92
CA ILE A 15 7.82 -19.41 11.65
C ILE A 15 8.99 -19.86 10.76
N LEU A 16 10.21 -19.83 11.31
CA LEU A 16 11.40 -20.40 10.68
C LEU A 16 11.59 -21.85 11.16
N HIS A 17 11.41 -22.81 10.27
CA HIS A 17 11.71 -24.21 10.54
C HIS A 17 13.18 -24.50 10.23
N LEU A 18 13.88 -25.07 11.21
CA LEU A 18 15.26 -25.53 11.11
C LEU A 18 15.28 -27.03 11.37
N ASP A 19 15.44 -27.81 10.32
CA ASP A 19 15.58 -29.26 10.44
C ASP A 19 17.07 -29.62 10.56
N ILE A 20 17.46 -30.09 11.73
CA ILE A 20 18.82 -30.54 12.00
C ILE A 20 18.91 -32.04 11.69
N PRO A 21 19.86 -32.49 10.84
CA PRO A 21 20.05 -33.91 10.56
C PRO A 21 20.30 -34.71 11.84
N SER A 22 19.74 -35.91 11.93
CA SER A 22 19.85 -36.81 13.10
C SER A 22 21.26 -37.29 13.40
N ASP A 23 22.20 -37.02 12.49
CA ASP A 23 23.60 -37.44 12.58
C ASP A 23 24.40 -36.57 13.56
N PHE A 24 23.86 -35.40 13.97
CA PHE A 24 24.46 -34.49 14.95
C PHE A 24 24.03 -34.82 16.39
N LYS A 25 24.37 -36.03 16.87
CA LYS A 25 24.15 -36.40 18.27
C LYS A 25 25.29 -35.85 19.14
N GLU A 26 24.95 -35.38 20.33
CA GLU A 26 25.90 -34.89 21.34
C GLU A 26 26.85 -33.78 20.86
N THR A 27 26.41 -32.96 19.90
CA THR A 27 27.21 -31.86 19.34
C THR A 27 26.59 -30.51 19.67
N GLU A 28 27.39 -29.54 20.15
CA GLU A 28 26.95 -28.16 20.34
C GLU A 28 26.86 -27.42 19.00
N VAL A 29 25.67 -26.95 18.66
CA VAL A 29 25.38 -26.25 17.40
C VAL A 29 25.15 -24.77 17.68
N ASN A 30 26.04 -23.92 17.17
CA ASN A 30 25.86 -22.47 17.21
C ASN A 30 25.14 -22.00 15.94
N VAL A 31 23.93 -21.46 16.09
CA VAL A 31 23.09 -20.97 14.99
C VAL A 31 23.14 -19.45 14.95
N THR A 32 23.76 -18.90 13.90
CA THR A 32 23.74 -17.45 13.65
C THR A 32 22.67 -17.14 12.62
N VAL A 33 21.57 -16.51 13.05
CA VAL A 33 20.47 -16.11 12.16
C VAL A 33 20.71 -14.67 11.70
N THR A 34 20.99 -14.50 10.41
CA THR A 34 21.00 -13.19 9.77
C THR A 34 19.66 -12.96 9.07
N VAL A 35 18.84 -12.08 9.63
CA VAL A 35 17.58 -11.67 9.02
C VAL A 35 17.88 -10.59 8.00
N GLU A 36 17.96 -10.98 6.74
CA GLU A 36 17.86 -10.03 5.64
C GLU A 36 16.39 -9.89 5.30
N ALA A 37 15.87 -8.66 5.35
CA ALA A 37 14.62 -8.39 4.69
C ALA A 37 14.83 -8.80 3.22
N VAL A 38 14.13 -9.86 2.80
CA VAL A 38 13.96 -10.12 1.38
C VAL A 38 13.28 -8.85 0.92
N GLN A 39 14.06 -7.93 0.34
CA GLN A 39 13.49 -7.03 -0.63
C GLN A 39 12.84 -7.99 -1.59
N GLU A 40 11.53 -8.12 -1.47
CA GLU A 40 10.69 -8.24 -2.63
C GLU A 40 11.15 -7.08 -3.52
N VAL A 41 12.24 -7.30 -4.27
CA VAL A 41 12.26 -6.98 -5.68
C VAL A 41 10.99 -7.63 -6.10
N SER A 42 10.00 -6.77 -6.09
CA SER A 42 8.63 -7.09 -6.17
C SER A 42 8.57 -7.41 -7.64
N GLU A 43 8.86 -8.67 -7.97
CA GLU A 43 8.54 -9.22 -9.27
C GLU A 43 7.02 -9.07 -9.46
N ASP A 44 6.25 -8.99 -8.37
CA ASP A 44 4.86 -8.52 -8.32
C ASP A 44 4.65 -7.00 -8.56
N LEU A 45 5.66 -6.12 -8.41
CA LEU A 45 5.58 -4.71 -8.84
C LEU A 45 6.27 -4.44 -10.19
N ALA A 46 7.22 -5.28 -10.60
CA ALA A 46 7.84 -5.27 -11.92
C ALA A 46 6.90 -5.86 -12.98
N SER A 47 6.11 -6.89 -12.63
CA SER A 47 5.00 -7.41 -13.45
C SER A 47 3.76 -6.51 -13.39
N ARG A 48 3.58 -5.73 -12.31
CA ARG A 48 2.54 -4.69 -12.18
C ARG A 48 2.97 -3.32 -12.75
N LYS A 49 4.02 -3.31 -13.56
CA LYS A 49 4.03 -2.49 -14.78
C LYS A 49 3.26 -3.21 -15.89
N GLU A 50 2.17 -3.91 -15.56
CA GLU A 50 1.04 -4.07 -16.45
C GLU A 50 0.82 -2.72 -17.13
N GLU A 51 0.92 -2.76 -18.45
CA GLU A 51 0.46 -1.75 -19.37
C GLU A 51 -0.88 -1.21 -18.85
N ARG A 52 -0.84 -0.15 -18.04
CA ARG A 52 -2.06 0.48 -17.51
C ARG A 52 -2.71 1.09 -18.72
N LYS A 53 -3.56 0.33 -19.40
CA LYS A 53 -4.33 0.78 -20.55
C LYS A 53 -4.94 2.12 -20.15
N PRO A 54 -4.67 3.20 -20.90
CA PRO A 54 -5.17 4.51 -20.55
C PRO A 54 -6.67 4.39 -20.35
N ARG A 55 -7.14 4.76 -19.15
CA ARG A 55 -8.58 4.82 -18.89
C ARG A 55 -9.08 6.05 -19.63
N TYR A 56 -10.12 5.88 -20.43
CA TYR A 56 -10.75 7.00 -21.14
C TYR A 56 -12.04 7.38 -20.43
N ASN A 57 -12.39 8.67 -20.47
CA ASN A 57 -13.68 9.15 -20.00
C ASN A 57 -14.78 8.87 -21.04
N ALA A 58 -16.02 9.24 -20.72
CA ALA A 58 -17.18 9.07 -21.60
C ALA A 58 -17.06 9.81 -22.96
N TRP A 59 -16.11 10.74 -23.08
CA TRP A 59 -15.83 11.52 -24.30
C TRP A 59 -14.55 11.08 -25.01
N GLY A 60 -13.95 9.95 -24.60
CA GLY A 60 -12.75 9.40 -25.26
C GLY A 60 -11.44 10.09 -24.90
N ASN A 61 -11.42 10.99 -23.90
CA ASN A 61 -10.19 11.63 -23.43
C ASN A 61 -9.50 10.79 -22.34
N PRO A 62 -8.16 10.72 -22.34
CA PRO A 62 -7.43 9.98 -21.31
C PRO A 62 -7.66 10.60 -19.93
N VAL A 63 -7.93 9.75 -18.95
CA VAL A 63 -8.16 10.13 -17.56
C VAL A 63 -6.82 10.32 -16.88
N VAL A 64 -6.44 11.59 -16.70
CA VAL A 64 -5.25 12.03 -15.96
C VAL A 64 -5.67 12.49 -14.57
N GLU A 65 -4.81 12.31 -13.57
CA GLU A 65 -5.07 12.74 -12.18
C GLU A 65 -5.45 14.23 -12.06
N GLN A 66 -4.81 15.07 -12.88
CA GLN A 66 -5.11 16.49 -13.00
C GLN A 66 -6.55 16.75 -13.45
N SER A 67 -7.06 15.97 -14.42
CA SER A 67 -8.42 16.10 -14.92
C SER A 67 -9.46 15.74 -13.85
N ILE A 68 -9.19 14.70 -13.04
CA ILE A 68 -10.06 14.26 -11.95
C ILE A 68 -10.14 15.35 -10.86
N THR A 69 -8.98 15.84 -10.43
CA THR A 69 -8.89 16.88 -9.40
C THR A 69 -9.55 18.18 -9.84
N GLN A 70 -9.36 18.57 -11.10
CA GLN A 70 -10.01 19.74 -11.69
C GLN A 70 -11.53 19.57 -11.70
N ALA A 71 -12.05 18.42 -12.13
CA ALA A 71 -13.50 18.13 -12.13
C ALA A 71 -14.10 18.18 -10.72
N ILE A 72 -13.45 17.57 -9.74
CA ILE A 72 -13.89 17.61 -8.33
C ILE A 72 -13.92 19.05 -7.80
N SER A 73 -12.87 19.83 -8.09
CA SER A 73 -12.80 21.23 -7.64
C SER A 73 -13.90 22.08 -8.27
N GLY A 74 -14.20 21.86 -9.55
CA GLY A 74 -15.29 22.53 -10.28
C GLY A 74 -16.64 22.22 -9.66
N MET A 75 -16.93 20.93 -9.41
CA MET A 75 -18.18 20.52 -8.75
C MET A 75 -18.33 21.14 -7.35
N ARG A 76 -17.25 21.20 -6.56
CA ARG A 76 -17.28 21.84 -5.23
C ARG A 76 -17.54 23.34 -5.31
N ARG A 77 -16.98 24.03 -6.31
CA ARG A 77 -17.25 25.46 -6.53
C ARG A 77 -18.70 25.69 -6.92
N LEU A 78 -19.23 24.90 -7.87
CA LEU A 78 -20.62 24.97 -8.27
C LEU A 78 -21.57 24.71 -7.08
N GLN A 79 -21.24 23.72 -6.26
CA GLN A 79 -22.01 23.43 -5.06
C GLN A 79 -22.10 24.66 -4.15
N LYS A 80 -20.98 25.37 -3.91
CA LYS A 80 -20.95 26.60 -3.09
C LYS A 80 -21.75 27.75 -3.70
N THR A 81 -21.80 27.86 -5.03
CA THR A 81 -22.56 28.93 -5.70
C THR A 81 -24.06 28.66 -5.69
N VAL A 82 -24.47 27.39 -5.77
CA VAL A 82 -25.89 27.00 -5.83
C VAL A 82 -26.50 26.87 -4.44
N ALA A 83 -25.73 26.41 -3.44
CA ALA A 83 -26.21 26.22 -2.10
C ALA A 83 -25.11 26.46 -1.06
N LEU A 84 -25.50 27.00 0.09
CA LEU A 84 -24.63 27.04 1.27
C LEU A 84 -24.29 25.59 1.68
N PRO A 85 -22.99 25.25 1.79
CA PRO A 85 -22.62 23.92 2.24
C PRO A 85 -23.08 23.69 3.68
N LYS A 86 -23.51 22.46 4.00
CA LYS A 86 -24.03 22.10 5.34
C LYS A 86 -23.08 22.49 6.48
N SER A 87 -21.77 22.49 6.23
CA SER A 87 -20.75 22.94 7.18
C SER A 87 -20.86 24.43 7.51
N GLU A 88 -21.11 25.28 6.51
CA GLU A 88 -21.31 26.72 6.72
C GLU A 88 -22.65 27.01 7.39
N ILE A 89 -23.72 26.30 7.01
CA ILE A 89 -25.02 26.40 7.69
C ILE A 89 -24.89 26.10 9.18
N ARG A 90 -24.10 25.08 9.55
CA ARG A 90 -23.83 24.72 10.94
C ARG A 90 -23.07 25.84 11.67
N ALA A 91 -22.01 26.35 11.06
CA ALA A 91 -21.20 27.44 11.62
C ALA A 91 -22.04 28.72 11.82
N MET A 92 -22.85 29.09 10.83
CA MET A 92 -23.74 30.26 10.92
C MET A 92 -24.79 30.12 12.03
N ARG A 93 -25.31 28.90 12.27
CA ARG A 93 -26.22 28.61 13.38
C ARG A 93 -25.54 28.76 14.74
N GLU A 94 -24.29 28.31 14.84
CA GLU A 94 -23.47 28.46 16.06
C GLU A 94 -23.11 29.93 16.33
N GLU A 95 -22.91 30.73 15.27
CA GLU A 95 -22.64 32.18 15.35
C GLU A 95 -23.91 33.06 15.44
N GLY A 96 -25.11 32.47 15.41
CA GLY A 96 -26.38 33.20 15.52
C GLY A 96 -26.75 34.06 14.30
N ARG A 97 -26.12 33.84 13.14
CA ARG A 97 -26.46 34.54 11.89
C ARG A 97 -27.64 33.86 11.18
N ARG A 98 -28.53 34.64 10.59
CA ARG A 98 -29.68 34.14 9.80
C ARG A 98 -29.28 33.80 8.36
N PHE A 99 -29.98 32.80 7.79
CA PHE A 99 -29.81 32.28 6.44
C PHE A 99 -30.29 33.26 5.37
#